data_AF-A0A7K9TCR5-F1
#
_entry.id   AF-A0A7K9TCR5-F1
#
_cell.length_a   1.000
_cell.length_b   1.000
_cell.length_c   1.000
_cell.angle_alpha   90.00
_cell.angle_beta   90.00
_cell.angle_gamma   90.00
#
_symmetry.space_group_name_H-M   'P 1'
#
loop_
_entity.id
_entity.type
_entity.pdbx_description
1 polymer ?
#
loop_
_entity_poly.entity_id
_entity_poly.type
_entity_poly.pdbx_seq_one_letter_code
_entity_poly.pdbx_strand_id
1 'polypeptide(L)' 'VTYRATNFFPPSGRDVISINPKTGEIRLTGALDFEDVNIFDFRIEARDKGIPPLSGHCSVELEVVDVND' A
#
# COMPACT_ATOMS: atom_id res chain seq x y z
N VAL A 1 -5.20 15.83 7.67
CA VAL A 1 -4.66 14.46 7.68
C VAL A 1 -3.79 14.29 6.46
N THR A 2 -2.68 13.56 6.59
CA THR A 2 -1.80 13.17 5.49
C THR A 2 -1.62 11.65 5.56
N TYR A 3 -1.71 10.98 4.42
CA TYR A 3 -1.59 9.53 4.32
C TYR A 3 -0.21 9.11 3.81
N ARG A 4 0.31 8.01 4.34
CA ARG A 4 1.55 7.36 3.89
C ARG A 4 1.40 5.84 3.99
N ALA A 5 2.02 5.13 3.07
CA ALA A 5 2.10 3.67 3.08
C ALA A 5 3.56 3.26 3.30
N THR A 6 3.77 2.14 3.96
CA THR A 6 5.07 1.45 3.93
C THR A 6 5.35 0.97 2.52
N ASN A 7 6.60 1.06 2.07
CA ASN A 7 6.97 0.44 0.80
C ASN A 7 6.76 -1.07 0.88
N PHE A 8 6.20 -1.64 -0.18
CA PHE A 8 6.14 -3.08 -0.38
C PHE A 8 7.02 -3.44 -1.58
N PHE A 9 7.98 -4.33 -1.37
CA PHE A 9 8.91 -4.80 -2.39
C PHE A 9 8.68 -6.30 -2.60
N PRO A 10 7.93 -6.71 -3.64
CA PRO A 10 7.88 -8.11 -4.05
C PRO A 10 9.25 -8.59 -4.52
N PRO A 11 9.45 -9.90 -4.74
CA PRO A 11 10.72 -10.48 -5.19
C PRO A 11 11.30 -9.82 -6.46
N SER A 12 10.44 -9.25 -7.31
CA SER A 12 10.81 -8.46 -8.50
C SER A 12 11.47 -7.10 -8.20
N GLY A 13 11.55 -6.70 -6.92
CA GLY A 13 12.39 -5.61 -6.43
C GLY A 13 11.90 -4.20 -6.77
N ARG A 14 10.60 -4.02 -7.07
CA ARG A 14 10.01 -2.72 -7.37
C ARG A 14 8.93 -2.37 -6.37
N ASP A 15 8.83 -1.11 -5.98
CA ASP A 15 7.65 -0.65 -5.25
C ASP A 15 6.44 -0.74 -6.18
N VAL A 16 5.45 -1.53 -5.79
CA VAL A 16 4.26 -1.81 -6.60
C VAL A 16 3.04 -1.01 -6.15
N ILE A 17 3.15 -0.20 -5.10
CA ILE A 17 2.03 0.55 -4.53
C ILE A 17 2.39 2.02 -4.36
N SER A 18 1.41 2.88 -4.59
CA SER A 18 1.46 4.29 -4.21
C SER A 18 0.19 4.67 -3.47
N ILE A 19 0.30 5.65 -2.58
CA ILE A 19 -0.84 6.25 -1.88
C ILE A 19 -0.86 7.75 -2.10
N ASN A 20 -2.04 8.29 -2.41
CA ASN A 20 -2.24 9.72 -2.50
C ASN A 20 -2.23 10.32 -1.08
N PRO A 21 -1.29 11.21 -0.74
CA PRO A 21 -1.14 11.72 0.62
C PRO A 21 -2.32 12.59 1.08
N LYS A 22 -3.18 13.06 0.17
CA LYS A 22 -4.34 13.90 0.50
C LYS A 22 -5.64 13.11 0.59
N THR A 23 -5.86 12.15 -0.31
CA THR A 23 -7.13 11.41 -0.41
C THR A 23 -7.06 10.01 0.21
N GLY A 24 -5.87 9.45 0.41
CA GLY A 24 -5.69 8.06 0.83
C GLY A 24 -5.96 7.05 -0.28
N GLU A 25 -6.18 7.49 -1.52
CA GLU A 25 -6.35 6.61 -2.68
C GLU A 25 -5.08 5.77 -2.89
N ILE A 26 -5.25 4.45 -2.99
CA ILE A 26 -4.18 3.48 -3.22
C ILE A 26 -4.20 3.09 -4.69
N ARG A 27 -3.02 3.05 -5.32
CA ARG A 27 -2.86 2.64 -6.73
C ARG A 27 -1.65 1.75 -6.90
N LEU A 28 -1.76 0.83 -7.85
CA LEU A 28 -0.59 0.10 -8.33
C LEU A 28 0.31 1.02 -9.17
N THR A 29 1.62 0.90 -8.98
CA THR A 29 2.66 1.63 -9.76
C THR A 29 3.22 0.78 -10.90
N GLY A 30 2.93 -0.52 -10.90
CA GLY A 30 3.33 -1.49 -11.92
C GLY A 30 2.37 -2.68 -11.97
N ALA A 31 2.60 -3.57 -12.94
CA ALA A 31 1.87 -4.83 -13.02
C ALA A 31 2.27 -5.74 -11.85
N LEU A 32 1.28 -6.51 -11.35
CA LEU A 32 1.50 -7.61 -10.44
C LEU A 32 1.44 -8.91 -11.25
N ASP A 33 2.36 -9.81 -10.97
CA ASP A 33 2.41 -11.14 -11.54
C ASP A 33 2.05 -12.14 -10.44
N PHE A 34 1.08 -13.01 -10.68
CA PHE A 34 0.57 -13.93 -9.67
C PHE A 34 1.66 -14.92 -9.25
N GLU A 35 2.49 -15.33 -10.21
CA GLU A 35 3.64 -16.22 -10.05
C GLU A 35 4.75 -15.61 -9.19
N ASP A 36 4.85 -14.28 -9.14
CA ASP A 36 5.80 -13.56 -8.28
C ASP A 36 5.26 -13.39 -6.85
N VAL A 37 3.99 -12.98 -6.73
CA VAL A 37 3.34 -12.75 -5.43
C VAL A 37 1.83 -12.89 -5.55
N ASN A 38 1.25 -13.72 -4.69
CA ASN A 38 -0.19 -13.96 -4.62
C ASN A 38 -0.89 -13.18 -3.50
N ILE A 39 -0.21 -12.96 -2.37
CA ILE A 39 -0.73 -12.19 -1.23
C ILE A 39 0.40 -11.34 -0.66
N PHE A 40 0.10 -10.08 -0.34
CA PHE A 40 0.99 -9.25 0.43
C PHE A 40 0.28 -8.22 1.29
N ASP A 41 0.94 -7.83 2.38
CA ASP A 41 0.45 -6.82 3.31
C ASP A 41 1.32 -5.54 3.33
N PHE A 42 0.67 -4.42 3.58
CA PHE A 42 1.33 -3.14 3.83
C PHE A 42 0.56 -2.32 4.86
N ARG A 43 1.26 -1.39 5.50
CA ARG A 43 0.70 -0.55 6.56
C ARG A 43 0.48 0.87 6.07
N ILE A 44 -0.66 1.45 6.43
CA ILE A 44 -0.96 2.86 6.18
C ILE A 44 -0.90 3.62 7.51
N GLU A 45 -0.32 4.82 7.47
CA GLU A 45 -0.39 5.82 8.53
C GLU A 45 -1.22 7.01 8.05
N ALA A 46 -2.18 7.42 8.87
CA ALA A 46 -2.91 8.67 8.73
C ALA A 46 -2.49 9.61 9.87
N ARG A 47 -1.78 10.69 9.52
CA ARG A 47 -1.28 11.67 10.48
C ARG A 47 -2.08 12.97 10.41
N ASP A 48 -2.60 13.46 11.53
CA ASP A 48 -3.33 14.72 11.58
C ASP A 48 -2.39 15.95 11.55
N LYS A 49 -2.97 17.15 11.70
CA LYS A 49 -2.22 18.42 11.75
C LYS A 49 -2.27 19.06 13.16
N GLY A 50 -2.54 18.26 14.19
CA GLY A 50 -2.61 18.73 15.58
C GLY A 50 -1.24 19.13 16.14
N ILE A 51 -1.26 19.69 17.36
CA ILE A 51 -0.07 20.02 18.14
C ILE A 51 -0.28 19.49 19.57
N PRO A 52 0.31 18.34 19.96
CA PRO A 52 1.13 17.45 19.12
C PRO A 52 0.28 16.74 18.04
N PRO A 53 0.89 16.34 16.92
CA PRO A 53 0.19 15.57 15.89
C PRO A 53 -0.09 14.14 16.37
N LEU A 54 -1.27 13.61 16.03
CA LEU A 54 -1.66 12.23 16.29
C LEU A 54 -1.62 11.41 14.99
N SER A 55 -1.34 10.12 15.14
CA SER A 55 -1.28 9.16 14.02
C SER A 55 -2.21 7.98 14.30
N GLY A 56 -2.97 7.58 13.27
CA GLY A 56 -3.69 6.32 13.21
C GLY A 56 -3.02 5.36 12.23
N HIS A 57 -3.18 4.06 12.44
CA HIS A 57 -2.59 3.03 11.59
C HIS A 57 -3.61 1.96 11.20
N CYS A 58 -3.47 1.42 9.99
CA CYS A 58 -4.17 0.20 9.58
C CYS A 58 -3.27 -0.68 8.72
N SER A 59 -3.56 -1.99 8.72
CA SER A 59 -2.96 -2.96 7.80
C SER A 59 -3.89 -3.21 6.64
N VAL A 60 -3.34 -3.39 5.45
CA VAL A 60 -4.05 -3.74 4.22
C VAL A 60 -3.44 -5.02 3.69
N GLU A 61 -4.27 -6.01 3.43
CA GLU A 61 -3.91 -7.24 2.73
C GLU A 61 -4.41 -7.12 1.29
N LEU A 62 -3.55 -7.44 0.32
CA LEU A 62 -3.85 -7.43 -1.09
C LEU A 62 -3.64 -8.83 -1.65
N GLU A 63 -4.72 -9.38 -2.20
CA GLU A 63 -4.73 -10.67 -2.89
C GLU A 63 -4.71 -10.41 -4.41
N VAL A 64 -3.72 -10.98 -5.08
CA VAL A 64 -3.61 -10.97 -6.54
C VAL A 64 -4.42 -12.13 -7.06
N VAL A 65 -5.41 -11.83 -7.90
CA VAL A 65 -6.27 -12.83 -8.53
C VAL A 65 -5.63 -13.25 -9.86
N ASP A 66 -5.44 -14.56 -10.05
CA ASP A 66 -5.03 -15.10 -11.34
C ASP A 66 -6.13 -14.86 -12.37
N VAL A 67 -5.75 -14.33 -13.52
CA VAL A 67 -6.65 -14.11 -14.66
C VAL A 67 -7.02 -15.41 -15.39
N ASN A 68 -6.29 -16.49 -15.14
CA ASN A 68 -6.45 -17.77 -15.84
C ASN A 68 -7.31 -18.81 -15.10
N ASP A 69 -7.89 -18.49 -13.94
CA ASP A 69 -8.87 -19.34 -13.23
C ASP A 69 -10.33 -18.96 -13.56
#